data_AF-A0A8J8EXG4-F1
#
_entry.id   AF-A0A8J8EXG4-F1
#
_cell.length_a   1.000
_cell.length_b   1.000
_cell.length_c   1.000
_cell.angle_alpha   90.00
_cell.angle_beta   90.00
_cell.angle_gamma   90.00
#
_symmetry.space_group_name_H-M   'P 1'
#
loop_
_entity.id
_entity.type
_entity.pdbx_description
1 polymer ?
#
loop_
_entity_poly.entity_id
_entity_poly.type
_entity_poly.pdbx_seq_one_letter_code
_entity_poly.pdbx_strand_id
1 'polypeptide(L)'
;MENVLYVIPNLNYHKGFLKSALVNLVLTNQRIIVAHVKKELIQEAREEAKARGDGFFKRLASGWTMHERYYDMSPEDVLKEAPENFSIPLREINEVKLKSGNVDEGKKDEMEIKWKEKSKFSGDMNQREIKKRLSDLGVKVKGGGLFGF
;
A
#
# COMPACT_ATOMS: atom_id res chain seq x y z
N MET A 1 4.25 14.77 -17.31
CA MET A 1 2.97 14.49 -16.63
C MET A 1 3.19 13.34 -15.67
N GLU A 2 2.73 13.48 -14.42
CA GLU A 2 2.84 12.42 -13.40
C GLU A 2 1.61 11.52 -13.48
N ASN A 3 1.80 10.20 -13.56
CA ASN A 3 0.70 9.23 -13.72
C ASN A 3 0.82 8.12 -12.67
N VAL A 4 -0.31 7.61 -12.20
CA VAL A 4 -0.38 6.45 -11.31
C VAL A 4 -0.14 5.18 -12.12
N LEU A 5 0.83 4.38 -11.70
CA LEU A 5 1.26 3.16 -12.38
C LEU A 5 0.73 1.90 -11.69
N TYR A 6 0.64 1.94 -10.36
CA TYR A 6 0.20 0.80 -9.57
C TYR A 6 -0.26 1.24 -8.19
N VAL A 7 -1.21 0.53 -7.62
CA VAL A 7 -1.71 0.76 -6.26
C VAL A 7 -1.62 -0.52 -5.46
N ILE A 8 -1.02 -0.43 -4.26
CA ILE A 8 -0.95 -1.53 -3.30
C ILE A 8 -1.88 -1.18 -2.14
N PRO A 9 -3.06 -1.81 -2.07
CA PRO A 9 -4.06 -1.44 -1.08
C PRO A 9 -3.85 -2.11 0.28
N ASN A 10 -4.52 -1.57 1.30
CA ASN A 10 -4.77 -2.22 2.59
C ASN A 10 -3.50 -2.67 3.34
N LEU A 11 -2.45 -1.87 3.28
CA LEU A 11 -1.21 -2.14 4.00
C LEU A 11 -1.24 -1.54 5.41
N ASN A 12 -0.59 -2.22 6.35
CA ASN A 12 -0.30 -1.70 7.67
C ASN A 12 1.03 -0.97 7.64
N TYR A 13 1.01 0.35 7.75
CA TYR A 13 2.19 1.17 7.93
C TYR A 13 2.62 1.15 9.41
N HIS A 14 3.83 0.69 9.69
CA HIS A 14 4.40 0.60 11.04
C HIS A 14 5.14 1.90 11.40
N LYS A 15 4.46 2.80 12.10
CA LYS A 15 5.04 4.07 12.59
C LYS A 15 5.65 3.86 13.98
N GLY A 16 6.89 3.38 14.01
CA GLY A 16 7.60 3.05 15.25
C GLY A 16 7.22 1.67 15.82
N PHE A 17 7.51 1.42 17.10
CA PHE A 17 7.44 0.08 17.71
C PHE A 17 6.02 -0.40 18.09
N LEU A 18 5.03 0.50 18.15
CA LEU A 18 3.70 0.19 18.70
C LEU A 18 2.51 0.73 17.89
N LYS A 19 2.72 1.64 16.95
CA LYS A 19 1.64 2.27 16.18
C LYS A 19 1.62 1.75 14.75
N SER A 20 0.50 1.19 14.33
CA SER A 20 0.21 0.90 12.92
C SER A 20 -0.93 1.77 12.41
N ALA A 21 -0.90 2.09 11.12
CA ALA A 21 -1.98 2.76 10.41
C ALA A 21 -2.31 1.99 9.13
N LEU A 22 -3.59 1.93 8.76
CA LEU A 22 -4.00 1.38 7.48
C LEU A 22 -3.72 2.41 6.38
N VAL A 23 -3.00 2.01 5.35
CA VAL A 23 -2.58 2.87 4.25
C VAL A 23 -2.72 2.15 2.92
N ASN A 24 -2.86 2.94 1.86
CA ASN A 24 -2.72 2.52 0.48
C ASN A 24 -1.44 3.15 -0.08
N LEU A 25 -0.65 2.37 -0.82
CA LEU A 25 0.52 2.89 -1.52
C LEU A 25 0.18 3.11 -2.98
N VAL A 26 0.33 4.34 -3.43
CA VAL A 26 0.10 4.73 -4.83
C VAL A 26 1.46 4.98 -5.47
N LEU A 27 1.88 4.06 -6.34
CA LEU A 27 3.12 4.16 -7.10
C LEU A 27 2.87 5.00 -8.35
N THR A 28 3.62 6.08 -8.50
CA THR A 28 3.63 6.93 -9.70
C THR A 28 4.96 6.78 -10.44
N ASN A 29 5.06 7.40 -11.61
CA ASN A 29 6.33 7.49 -12.34
C ASN A 29 7.38 8.40 -11.68
N GLN A 30 7.07 9.10 -10.58
CA GLN A 30 7.99 10.04 -9.91
C GLN A 30 8.17 9.81 -8.41
N ARG A 31 7.16 9.25 -7.73
CA ARG A 31 7.14 9.05 -6.27
C ARG A 31 6.20 7.92 -5.86
N ILE A 32 6.30 7.52 -4.61
CA ILE A 32 5.33 6.66 -3.94
C ILE A 32 4.54 7.53 -2.98
N ILE A 33 3.22 7.55 -3.08
CA ILE A 33 2.34 8.26 -2.14
C ILE A 33 1.81 7.25 -1.12
N VAL A 34 1.97 7.58 0.15
CA VAL A 34 1.42 6.83 1.28
C VAL A 34 0.11 7.50 1.69
N ALA A 35 -1.01 6.95 1.21
CA ALA A 35 -2.34 7.46 1.48
C ALA A 35 -2.93 6.78 2.73
N HIS A 36 -3.13 7.53 3.81
CA HIS A 36 -3.71 7.04 5.05
C HIS A 36 -5.21 6.85 4.91
N VAL A 37 -5.68 5.67 5.31
CA VAL A 37 -7.11 5.40 5.44
C VAL A 37 -7.59 5.95 6.78
N LYS A 38 -8.54 6.89 6.76
CA LYS A 38 -9.09 7.49 7.98
C LYS A 38 -9.68 6.43 8.89
N LYS A 39 -9.45 6.56 10.21
CA LYS A 39 -10.01 5.66 11.23
C LYS A 39 -11.54 5.67 11.28
N GLU A 40 -12.16 6.77 10.88
CA GLU A 40 -13.62 6.92 10.78
C GLU A 40 -14.18 5.96 9.72
N LEU A 41 -13.56 5.92 8.54
CA LEU A 41 -13.92 4.97 7.47
C LEU A 41 -13.70 3.50 7.89
N ILE A 42 -12.71 3.23 8.74
CA ILE A 42 -12.45 1.89 9.29
C ILE A 42 -13.55 1.49 10.28
N GLN A 43 -14.03 2.42 11.10
CA GLN A 43 -15.13 2.17 12.04
C GLN A 43 -16.46 1.99 11.31
N GLU A 44 -16.78 2.87 10.36
CA GLU A 44 -17.98 2.76 9.52
C GLU A 44 -18.01 1.44 8.76
N ALA A 45 -16.92 1.05 8.09
CA ALA A 45 -16.85 -0.23 7.38
C ALA A 45 -17.01 -1.44 8.32
N ARG A 46 -16.52 -1.35 9.56
CA ARG A 46 -16.62 -2.43 10.56
C ARG A 46 -18.01 -2.51 11.20
N GLU A 47 -18.69 -1.39 11.38
CA GLU A 47 -20.07 -1.31 11.86
C GLU A 47 -21.06 -1.75 10.78
N GLU A 48 -20.87 -1.33 9.53
CA GLU A 48 -21.67 -1.77 8.39
C GLU A 48 -21.52 -3.28 8.13
N ALA A 49 -20.31 -3.82 8.24
CA ALA A 49 -20.04 -5.26 8.10
C ALA A 49 -20.72 -6.11 9.19
N LYS A 50 -20.87 -5.57 10.41
CA LYS A 50 -21.59 -6.25 11.49
C LYS A 50 -23.11 -6.12 11.36
N ALA A 51 -23.59 -5.01 10.82
CA ALA A 51 -25.01 -4.69 10.77
C ALA A 51 -25.77 -5.31 9.59
N ARG A 52 -25.10 -5.63 8.48
CA ARG A 52 -25.76 -6.08 7.24
C ARG A 52 -25.06 -7.33 6.69
N GLY A 53 -25.55 -8.50 7.10
CA GLY A 53 -25.04 -9.80 6.66
C GLY A 53 -24.84 -9.89 5.14
N ASP A 54 -23.73 -10.52 4.75
CA ASP A 54 -23.20 -11.03 3.46
C ASP A 54 -23.66 -10.43 2.11
N GLY A 55 -24.89 -9.96 1.96
CA GLY A 55 -25.44 -9.37 0.72
C GLY A 55 -25.04 -7.91 0.46
N PHE A 56 -24.74 -7.11 1.48
CA PHE A 56 -24.23 -5.74 1.27
C PHE A 56 -22.74 -5.74 0.92
N PHE A 57 -21.98 -6.72 1.42
CA PHE A 57 -20.64 -7.05 0.94
C PHE A 57 -20.62 -7.31 -0.56
N LYS A 58 -21.68 -7.87 -1.18
CA LYS A 58 -21.74 -8.05 -2.64
C LYS A 58 -21.92 -6.74 -3.43
N ARG A 59 -22.53 -5.70 -2.84
CA ARG A 59 -22.70 -4.38 -3.48
C ARG A 59 -21.53 -3.43 -3.20
N LEU A 60 -20.83 -3.62 -2.07
CA LEU A 60 -19.45 -3.16 -1.88
C LEU A 60 -18.44 -4.02 -2.69
N ALA A 61 -18.81 -5.24 -3.11
CA ALA A 61 -18.02 -6.06 -4.05
C ALA A 61 -18.28 -5.72 -5.52
N SER A 62 -19.32 -4.94 -5.84
CA SER A 62 -19.33 -4.09 -7.04
C SER A 62 -18.57 -2.78 -6.82
N GLY A 63 -17.90 -2.64 -5.66
CA GLY A 63 -16.91 -1.61 -5.41
C GLY A 63 -15.80 -1.74 -6.43
N TRP A 64 -15.82 -0.82 -7.38
CA TRP A 64 -14.63 -0.02 -7.64
C TRP A 64 -13.92 0.17 -6.32
N THR A 65 -12.87 -0.61 -6.13
CA THR A 65 -12.24 -0.70 -4.83
C THR A 65 -11.81 0.72 -4.44
N MET A 66 -11.93 1.14 -3.17
CA MET A 66 -11.59 2.51 -2.74
C MET A 66 -10.18 2.95 -3.18
N HIS A 67 -9.31 2.00 -3.53
CA HIS A 67 -7.98 2.21 -4.06
C HIS A 67 -7.91 2.31 -5.61
N GLU A 68 -8.86 1.75 -6.36
CA GLU A 68 -8.96 1.88 -7.83
C GLU A 68 -9.21 3.32 -8.26
N ARG A 69 -9.96 4.11 -7.47
CA ARG A 69 -10.18 5.53 -7.75
C ARG A 69 -8.86 6.32 -7.85
N TYR A 70 -7.79 5.83 -7.23
CA TYR A 70 -6.48 6.48 -7.32
C TYR A 70 -5.87 6.40 -8.72
N TYR A 71 -6.29 5.47 -9.58
CA TYR A 71 -5.85 5.45 -10.98
C TYR A 71 -6.43 6.62 -11.79
N ASP A 72 -7.60 7.13 -11.40
CA ASP A 72 -8.29 8.26 -12.06
C ASP A 72 -8.02 9.61 -11.38
N MET A 73 -7.42 9.61 -10.18
CA MET A 73 -7.06 10.82 -9.45
C MET A 73 -5.66 11.33 -9.83
N SER A 74 -5.47 12.65 -9.80
CA SER A 74 -4.12 13.18 -9.92
C SER A 74 -3.30 12.82 -8.67
N PRO A 75 -1.99 12.52 -8.81
CA PRO A 75 -1.12 12.27 -7.66
C PRO A 75 -1.13 13.40 -6.61
N GLU A 76 -1.34 14.64 -7.03
CA GLU A 76 -1.46 15.77 -6.12
C GLU A 76 -2.75 15.71 -5.28
N ASP A 77 -3.87 15.31 -5.88
CA ASP A 77 -5.15 15.19 -5.19
C ASP A 77 -5.11 14.05 -4.17
N VAL A 78 -4.47 12.91 -4.52
CA VAL A 78 -4.23 11.81 -3.58
C VAL A 78 -3.42 12.28 -2.38
N LEU A 79 -2.37 13.09 -2.61
CA LEU A 79 -1.55 13.63 -1.54
C LEU A 79 -2.32 14.63 -0.65
N LYS A 80 -3.24 15.42 -1.22
CA LYS A 80 -4.04 16.43 -0.50
C LYS A 80 -5.26 15.83 0.23
N GLU A 81 -5.60 14.56 0.00
CA GLU A 81 -6.79 13.93 0.57
C GLU A 81 -6.78 13.87 2.12
N ALA A 82 -5.60 13.68 2.71
CA ALA A 82 -5.43 13.69 4.15
C ALA A 82 -4.09 14.32 4.55
N PRO A 83 -4.03 15.09 5.66
CA PRO A 83 -2.80 15.75 6.11
C PRO A 83 -1.71 14.76 6.54
N GLU A 84 -2.07 13.52 6.89
CA GLU A 84 -1.12 12.45 7.18
C GLU A 84 -0.50 11.84 5.92
N ASN A 85 -1.06 12.08 4.74
CA ASN A 85 -0.52 11.57 3.49
C ASN A 85 0.84 12.21 3.23
N PHE A 86 1.79 11.38 2.83
CA PHE A 86 3.12 11.84 2.48
C PHE A 86 3.61 11.10 1.24
N SER A 87 4.58 11.70 0.55
CA SER A 87 5.18 11.10 -0.62
C SER A 87 6.67 10.86 -0.46
N ILE A 88 7.13 9.73 -0.99
CA ILE A 88 8.52 9.29 -1.04
C ILE A 88 9.00 9.46 -2.49
N PRO A 89 9.82 10.47 -2.81
CA PRO A 89 10.35 10.63 -4.16
C PRO A 89 11.19 9.42 -4.58
N LEU A 90 11.01 8.88 -5.79
CA LEU A 90 11.74 7.68 -6.23
C LEU A 90 13.26 7.88 -6.18
N ARG A 91 13.73 9.09 -6.51
CA ARG A 91 15.14 9.49 -6.44
C ARG A 91 15.74 9.49 -5.04
N GLU A 92 14.90 9.55 -3.99
CA GLU A 92 15.34 9.50 -2.60
C GLU A 92 15.31 8.07 -2.04
N ILE A 93 14.82 7.09 -2.81
CA ILE A 93 14.77 5.70 -2.40
C ILE A 93 16.13 5.05 -2.63
N ASN A 94 16.77 4.65 -1.55
CA ASN A 94 18.04 3.93 -1.57
C ASN A 94 17.84 2.44 -1.89
N GLU A 95 16.80 1.84 -1.32
CA GLU A 95 16.53 0.41 -1.41
C GLU A 95 15.10 0.09 -0.98
N VAL A 96 14.44 -0.81 -1.70
CA VAL A 96 13.20 -1.46 -1.25
C VAL A 96 13.49 -2.93 -0.96
N LYS A 97 13.11 -3.41 0.22
CA LYS A 97 13.20 -4.83 0.58
C LYS A 97 11.80 -5.42 0.67
N LEU A 98 11.60 -6.55 0.00
CA LEU A 98 10.38 -7.35 0.05
C LEU A 98 10.69 -8.66 0.78
N LYS A 99 9.88 -9.02 1.77
CA LYS A 99 9.99 -10.26 2.53
C LYS A 99 8.67 -10.99 2.48
N SER A 100 8.67 -12.22 2.01
CA SER A 100 7.47 -13.05 2.00
C SER A 100 7.09 -13.42 3.44
N GLY A 101 5.81 -13.32 3.73
CA GLY A 101 5.22 -13.86 4.95
C GLY A 101 5.13 -15.38 4.88
N ASN A 102 5.13 -16.04 6.04
CA ASN A 102 4.77 -17.45 6.14
C ASN A 102 3.27 -17.54 6.49
N VAL A 103 2.45 -17.97 5.52
CA VAL A 103 1.00 -18.10 5.68
C VAL A 103 0.64 -19.07 6.80
N ASP A 104 1.40 -20.16 6.96
CA ASP A 104 1.16 -21.17 7.99
C ASP A 104 1.40 -20.64 9.41
N GLU A 105 2.25 -19.62 9.55
CA GLU A 105 2.52 -18.92 10.80
C GLU A 105 1.67 -17.64 10.98
N GLY A 106 0.72 -17.38 10.07
CA GLY A 106 -0.09 -16.16 10.06
C GLY A 106 0.73 -14.88 9.81
N LYS A 107 1.96 -15.01 9.28
CA LYS A 107 2.83 -13.87 8.96
C LYS A 107 2.47 -13.33 7.58
N LYS A 108 2.16 -12.03 7.52
CA LYS A 108 1.90 -11.30 6.26
C LYS A 108 3.20 -10.94 5.56
N ASP A 109 3.10 -10.62 4.27
CA ASP A 109 4.22 -10.05 3.54
C ASP A 109 4.65 -8.72 4.16
N GLU A 110 5.95 -8.44 4.11
CA GLU A 110 6.53 -7.19 4.56
C GLU A 110 7.26 -6.47 3.42
N MET A 111 7.11 -5.15 3.40
CA MET A 111 7.90 -4.26 2.56
C MET A 111 8.60 -3.21 3.42
N GLU A 112 9.88 -2.98 3.16
CA GLU A 112 10.67 -1.95 3.81
C GLU A 112 11.25 -1.02 2.74
N ILE A 113 10.89 0.26 2.79
CA ILE A 113 11.42 1.31 1.93
C ILE A 113 12.45 2.09 2.72
N LYS A 114 13.70 2.07 2.28
CA LYS A 114 14.78 2.88 2.82
C LYS A 114 14.98 4.10 1.95
N TRP A 115 14.83 5.26 2.57
CA TRP A 115 14.98 6.58 1.97
C TRP A 115 15.66 7.49 3.00
N LYS A 116 15.21 8.74 3.19
CA LYS A 116 15.64 9.60 4.31
C LYS A 116 15.49 8.91 5.66
N GLU A 117 14.47 8.07 5.78
CA GLU A 117 14.22 7.21 6.93
C GLU A 117 13.86 5.79 6.48
N LYS A 118 13.39 4.95 7.40
CA LYS A 118 12.94 3.59 7.11
C LYS A 118 11.44 3.50 7.32
N SER A 119 10.70 3.26 6.23
CA SER A 119 9.26 3.05 6.27
C SER A 119 8.94 1.56 6.09
N LYS A 120 8.24 0.96 7.04
CA LYS A 120 7.89 -0.47 7.03
C LYS A 120 6.38 -0.65 6.84
N PHE A 121 6.02 -1.58 5.96
CA PHE A 121 4.64 -1.93 5.61
C PHE A 121 4.44 -3.43 5.72
N SER A 122 3.25 -3.88 6.13
CA SER A 122 2.86 -5.29 6.02
C SER A 122 1.41 -5.47 5.56
N GLY A 123 1.14 -6.50 4.77
CA GLY A 123 -0.16 -6.72 4.17
C GLY A 123 -0.07 -7.75 3.06
N ASP A 124 -1.16 -7.94 2.34
CA ASP A 124 -1.17 -8.85 1.19
C ASP A 124 -0.58 -8.11 -0.02
N MET A 125 0.51 -8.62 -0.58
CA MET A 125 1.28 -7.90 -1.60
C MET A 125 1.62 -8.81 -2.77
N ASN A 126 1.38 -8.34 -3.99
CA ASN A 126 1.95 -8.99 -5.17
C ASN A 126 3.43 -8.60 -5.31
N GLN A 127 4.30 -9.26 -4.54
CA GLN A 127 5.73 -8.92 -4.46
C GLN A 127 6.44 -8.97 -5.81
N ARG A 128 6.02 -9.88 -6.71
CA ARG A 128 6.58 -10.00 -8.06
C ARG A 128 6.25 -8.75 -8.89
N GLU A 129 5.00 -8.32 -8.88
CA GLU A 129 4.56 -7.13 -9.61
C GLU A 129 5.20 -5.86 -9.02
N ILE A 130 5.21 -5.72 -7.69
CA ILE A 130 5.87 -4.59 -6.99
C ILE A 130 7.34 -4.52 -7.38
N LYS A 131 8.06 -5.65 -7.32
CA LYS A 131 9.47 -5.72 -7.69
C LYS A 131 9.69 -5.28 -9.13
N LYS A 132 8.88 -5.81 -10.06
CA LYS A 132 8.95 -5.46 -11.49
C LYS A 132 8.76 -3.96 -11.69
N ARG A 133 7.64 -3.39 -11.21
CA ARG A 133 7.30 -1.98 -11.41
C ARG A 133 8.34 -1.03 -10.82
N LEU A 134 8.82 -1.30 -9.61
CA LEU A 134 9.85 -0.47 -8.98
C LEU A 134 11.19 -0.59 -9.73
N SER A 135 11.55 -1.79 -10.18
CA SER A 135 12.79 -2.01 -10.93
C SER A 135 12.74 -1.34 -12.31
N ASP A 136 11.60 -1.37 -12.99
CA ASP A 136 11.36 -0.65 -14.26
C ASP A 136 11.52 0.87 -14.10
N LEU A 137 11.29 1.39 -12.89
CA LEU A 137 11.49 2.80 -12.53
C LEU A 137 12.90 3.11 -12.01
N GLY A 138 13.83 2.16 -12.09
CA GLY A 138 15.22 2.32 -11.64
C GLY A 138 15.40 2.22 -10.12
N VAL A 139 14.39 1.82 -9.36
CA VAL A 139 14.50 1.62 -7.91
C VAL A 139 15.13 0.27 -7.62
N LYS A 140 16.14 0.26 -6.74
CA LYS A 140 16.79 -0.97 -6.30
C LYS A 140 15.88 -1.78 -5.38
N VAL A 141 15.41 -2.94 -5.85
CA VAL A 141 14.57 -3.86 -5.06
C VAL A 141 15.32 -5.14 -4.69
N LYS A 142 15.25 -5.56 -3.42
CA LYS A 142 15.75 -6.84 -2.92
C LYS A 142 14.62 -7.73 -2.42
N GLY A 143 14.77 -9.05 -2.58
CA GLY A 143 13.76 -10.03 -2.22
C GLY A 143 12.65 -10.13 -3.28
N GLY A 144 11.45 -10.56 -2.87
CA GLY A 144 10.26 -10.56 -3.71
C GLY A 144 10.19 -11.64 -4.80
N GLY A 145 10.87 -12.79 -4.63
CA GLY A 145 10.66 -13.97 -5.49
C GLY A 145 11.79 -15.02 -5.49
N LEU A 146 11.35 -16.29 -5.40
CA LEU A 146 12.02 -17.60 -5.55
C LEU A 146 13.23 -17.91 -4.65
N PHE A 147 12.96 -18.26 -3.39
CA PHE A 147 13.66 -19.39 -2.74
C PHE A 147 12.60 -20.29 -2.09
N GLY A 148 11.90 -21.02 -2.95
CA GLY A 148 11.30 -22.30 -2.61
C GLY A 148 12.01 -23.32 -3.48
N PHE A 149 12.95 -24.05 -2.89
CA PHE A 149 13.29 -25.40 -3.33
C PHE A 149 12.56 -26.36 -2.40
#